data_AF-A0AAE4LLZ6-F1
#
_entry.id   AF-A0AAE4LLZ6-F1
#
_cell.length_a   1.000
_cell.length_b   1.000
_cell.length_c   1.000
_cell.angle_alpha   90.00
_cell.angle_beta   90.00
_cell.angle_gamma   90.00
#
_symmetry.space_group_name_H-M   'P 1'
#
loop_
_entity.id
_entity.type
_entity.pdbx_description
1 polymer ?
#
loop_
_entity_poly.entity_id
_entity_poly.type
_entity_poly.pdbx_seq_one_letter_code
_entity_poly.pdbx_strand_id
1 'polypeptide(L)'
;MEDYILREINRIGELIAALLDKIGLLKKSGAPELIRETAKTELAEQLDLDIDTLLAGEDFIATLVGEYGFSDADLEKFAELLFDFAAASEERGERLRLAAAIGALYSYLDEKKAPASLNRYYILKDLDKYIKEPQ
;
A
#
# COMPACT_ATOMS: atom_id res chain seq x y z
N MET A 1 -2.19 14.63 -27.80
CA MET A 1 -0.94 14.80 -27.02
C MET A 1 -1.23 14.87 -25.52
N GLU A 2 -2.36 15.45 -25.10
CA GLU A 2 -2.87 15.35 -23.71
C GLU A 2 -3.09 13.91 -23.23
N ASP A 3 -3.55 13.00 -24.10
CA ASP A 3 -3.76 11.58 -23.76
C ASP A 3 -2.50 10.83 -23.30
N TYR A 4 -1.31 11.23 -23.74
CA TYR A 4 -0.06 10.56 -23.35
C TYR A 4 0.36 10.97 -21.93
N ILE A 5 0.20 12.26 -21.58
CA ILE A 5 0.52 12.79 -20.26
C ILE A 5 -0.48 12.27 -19.22
N LEU A 6 -1.78 12.24 -19.55
CA LEU A 6 -2.81 11.69 -18.67
C LEU A 6 -2.68 10.17 -18.46
N ARG A 7 -2.24 9.41 -19.48
CA ARG A 7 -1.94 7.98 -19.31
C ARG A 7 -0.73 7.73 -18.41
N GLU A 8 0.33 8.50 -18.57
CA GLU A 8 1.51 8.41 -17.69
C GLU A 8 1.15 8.77 -16.24
N ILE A 9 0.33 9.81 -16.02
CA ILE A 9 -0.12 10.21 -14.68
C ILE A 9 -0.99 9.12 -14.01
N ASN A 10 -1.86 8.44 -14.77
CA ASN A 10 -2.74 7.40 -14.21
C ASN A 10 -2.05 6.03 -14.08
N ARG A 11 -0.82 5.86 -14.58
CA ARG A 11 -0.13 4.57 -14.63
C ARG A 11 0.04 3.93 -13.24
N ILE A 12 0.35 4.72 -12.22
CA ILE A 12 0.54 4.24 -10.85
C ILE A 12 -0.79 3.73 -10.29
N GLY A 13 -1.85 4.53 -10.42
CA GLY A 13 -3.17 4.17 -9.91
C GLY A 13 -3.79 2.95 -10.60
N GLU A 14 -3.52 2.77 -11.90
CA GLU A 14 -3.91 1.57 -12.66
C GLU A 14 -3.10 0.35 -12.23
N LEU A 15 -1.79 0.50 -12.03
CA LEU A 15 -0.93 -0.58 -11.57
C LEU A 15 -1.31 -1.08 -10.18
N ILE A 16 -1.50 -0.18 -9.21
CA ILE A 16 -1.87 -0.58 -7.85
C ILE A 16 -3.25 -1.22 -7.85
N ALA A 17 -4.20 -0.73 -8.66
CA ALA A 17 -5.51 -1.37 -8.79
C ALA A 17 -5.41 -2.79 -9.35
N ALA A 18 -4.61 -2.99 -10.41
CA ALA A 18 -4.38 -4.32 -10.98
C ALA A 18 -3.70 -5.27 -9.97
N LEU A 19 -2.79 -4.75 -9.14
CA LEU A 19 -2.16 -5.51 -8.06
C LEU A 19 -3.17 -5.93 -6.99
N LEU A 20 -4.03 -5.01 -6.55
CA LEU A 20 -5.07 -5.31 -5.57
C LEU A 20 -6.06 -6.36 -6.10
N ASP A 21 -6.43 -6.30 -7.38
CA ASP A 21 -7.25 -7.33 -8.01
C ASP A 21 -6.56 -8.70 -8.01
N LYS A 22 -5.27 -8.75 -8.40
CA LYS A 22 -4.45 -9.97 -8.40
C LYS A 22 -4.33 -10.56 -7.00
N ILE A 23 -4.07 -9.72 -5.99
CA ILE A 23 -4.02 -10.13 -4.58
C ILE A 23 -5.39 -10.64 -4.11
N GLY A 24 -6.47 -9.98 -4.52
CA GLY A 24 -7.84 -10.44 -4.27
C GLY A 24 -8.10 -11.86 -4.77
N LEU A 25 -7.51 -12.25 -5.91
CA LEU A 25 -7.56 -13.62 -6.43
C LEU A 25 -6.69 -14.58 -5.61
N LEU A 26 -5.46 -14.19 -5.26
CA LEU A 26 -4.55 -15.01 -4.45
C LEU A 26 -5.12 -15.34 -3.06
N LYS A 27 -5.79 -14.36 -2.42
CA LYS A 27 -6.52 -14.56 -1.16
C LYS A 27 -7.59 -15.63 -1.29
N LYS A 28 -8.31 -15.67 -2.42
CA LYS A 28 -9.38 -16.65 -2.67
C LYS A 28 -8.83 -18.03 -3.04
N SER A 29 -7.64 -18.12 -3.62
CA SER A 29 -6.99 -19.39 -3.97
C SER A 29 -6.25 -20.04 -2.80
N GLY A 30 -6.19 -19.40 -1.63
CA GLY A 30 -5.53 -19.94 -0.44
C GLY A 30 -4.01 -19.92 -0.52
N ALA A 31 -3.42 -18.97 -1.25
CA ALA A 31 -1.97 -18.77 -1.37
C ALA A 31 -1.53 -17.39 -0.83
N PRO A 32 -1.82 -17.07 0.45
CA PRO A 32 -1.47 -15.77 1.02
C PRO A 32 0.03 -15.49 1.06
N GLU A 33 0.87 -16.52 1.13
CA GLU A 33 2.33 -16.42 1.10
C GLU A 33 2.85 -15.78 -0.20
N LEU A 34 2.13 -15.96 -1.31
CA LEU A 34 2.51 -15.40 -2.61
C LEU A 34 2.13 -13.93 -2.77
N ILE A 35 1.29 -13.37 -1.89
CA ILE A 35 0.81 -11.98 -1.98
C ILE A 35 2.00 -11.02 -1.97
N ARG A 36 2.90 -11.19 -0.99
CA ARG A 36 4.03 -10.30 -0.77
C ARG A 36 5.06 -10.42 -1.90
N GLU A 37 5.42 -11.63 -2.29
CA GLU A 37 6.36 -11.87 -3.39
C GLU A 37 5.82 -11.30 -4.71
N THR A 38 4.56 -11.58 -5.04
CA THR A 38 3.92 -11.11 -6.26
C THR A 38 3.92 -9.59 -6.35
N ALA A 39 3.51 -8.91 -5.28
CA ALA A 39 3.41 -7.46 -5.28
C ALA A 39 4.78 -6.78 -5.29
N LYS A 40 5.77 -7.33 -4.58
CA LYS A 40 7.15 -6.83 -4.63
C LYS A 40 7.75 -6.90 -6.02
N THR A 41 7.61 -8.05 -6.68
CA THR A 41 8.12 -8.25 -8.04
C THR A 41 7.48 -7.25 -8.99
N GLU A 42 6.16 -7.09 -8.96
CA GLU A 42 5.45 -6.19 -9.87
C GLU A 42 5.78 -4.71 -9.60
N LEU A 43 5.88 -4.29 -8.33
CA LEU A 43 6.30 -2.93 -7.98
C LEU A 43 7.74 -2.65 -8.44
N ALA A 44 8.65 -3.60 -8.24
CA ALA A 44 10.03 -3.46 -8.68
C ALA A 44 10.14 -3.42 -10.22
N GLU A 45 9.47 -4.32 -10.93
CA GLU A 45 9.57 -4.40 -12.39
C GLU A 45 8.90 -3.22 -13.11
N GLN A 46 7.79 -2.72 -12.58
CA GLN A 46 6.98 -1.72 -13.28
C GLN A 46 7.26 -0.29 -12.82
N LEU A 47 7.58 -0.10 -11.54
CA LEU A 47 7.82 1.21 -10.94
C LEU A 47 9.26 1.43 -10.47
N ASP A 48 10.14 0.42 -10.55
CA ASP A 48 11.47 0.48 -9.92
C ASP A 48 11.36 0.84 -8.42
N LEU A 49 10.34 0.28 -7.77
CA LEU A 49 10.00 0.53 -6.38
C LEU A 49 10.23 -0.73 -5.55
N ASP A 50 11.30 -0.72 -4.75
CA ASP A 50 11.53 -1.71 -3.70
C ASP A 50 10.84 -1.27 -2.40
N ILE A 51 9.80 -1.99 -2.04
CA ILE A 51 8.97 -1.66 -0.87
C ILE A 51 9.71 -1.82 0.47
N ASP A 52 10.66 -2.75 0.58
CA ASP A 52 11.40 -2.94 1.82
C ASP A 52 12.37 -1.76 2.02
N THR A 53 13.06 -1.38 0.95
CA THR A 53 13.96 -0.22 0.95
C THR A 53 13.19 1.08 1.20
N LEU A 54 12.04 1.26 0.56
CA LEU A 54 11.17 2.41 0.74
C LEU A 54 10.71 2.54 2.20
N LEU A 55 10.17 1.48 2.79
CA LEU A 55 9.63 1.50 4.16
C LEU A 55 10.72 1.59 5.25
N ALA A 56 11.97 1.28 4.91
CA ALA A 56 13.13 1.50 5.79
C ALA A 56 13.62 2.97 5.77
N GLY A 57 13.16 3.78 4.82
CA GLY A 57 13.51 5.20 4.69
C GLY A 57 12.87 6.07 5.77
N GLU A 58 13.49 7.23 6.03
CA GLU A 58 13.07 8.16 7.09
C GLU A 58 11.73 8.86 6.78
N ASP A 59 11.50 9.24 5.52
CA ASP A 59 10.24 9.84 5.06
C ASP A 59 9.77 9.20 3.75
N PHE A 60 9.30 7.96 3.85
CA PHE A 60 8.86 7.18 2.69
C PHE A 60 7.68 7.82 1.95
N ILE A 61 6.85 8.62 2.64
CA ILE A 61 5.69 9.29 2.02
C ILE A 61 6.18 10.43 1.12
N ALA A 62 7.18 11.20 1.57
CA ALA A 62 7.81 12.20 0.71
C ALA A 62 8.46 11.58 -0.52
N THR A 63 9.09 10.40 -0.40
CA THR A 63 9.62 9.66 -1.55
C THR A 63 8.51 9.22 -2.50
N LEU A 64 7.42 8.63 -2.00
CA LEU A 64 6.28 8.21 -2.84
C LEU A 64 5.68 9.37 -3.63
N VAL A 65 5.48 10.52 -2.99
CA VAL A 65 4.86 11.70 -3.62
C VAL A 65 5.84 12.45 -4.52
N GLY A 66 7.07 12.66 -4.05
CA GLY A 66 8.05 13.53 -4.69
C GLY A 66 8.86 12.84 -5.79
N GLU A 67 9.27 11.59 -5.58
CA GLU A 67 10.11 10.85 -6.53
C GLU A 67 9.25 9.98 -7.44
N TYR A 68 8.29 9.25 -6.88
CA TYR A 68 7.42 8.36 -7.64
C TYR A 68 6.14 9.05 -8.15
N GLY A 69 5.78 10.23 -7.66
CA GLY A 69 4.62 10.98 -8.16
C GLY A 69 3.25 10.42 -7.74
N PHE A 70 3.17 9.70 -6.61
CA PHE A 70 1.90 9.17 -6.10
C PHE A 70 0.92 10.30 -5.78
N SER A 71 -0.31 10.17 -6.28
CA SER A 71 -1.42 11.03 -5.88
C SER A 71 -2.02 10.60 -4.54
N ASP A 72 -2.86 11.44 -3.95
CA ASP A 72 -3.58 11.11 -2.70
C ASP A 72 -4.43 9.82 -2.86
N ALA A 73 -4.98 9.59 -4.06
CA ALA A 73 -5.75 8.37 -4.36
C ALA A 73 -4.86 7.13 -4.52
N ASP A 74 -3.63 7.30 -4.99
CA ASP A 74 -2.66 6.21 -5.07
C ASP A 74 -2.17 5.81 -3.69
N LEU A 75 -1.96 6.80 -2.80
CA LEU A 75 -1.61 6.57 -1.40
C LEU A 75 -2.72 5.82 -0.65
N GLU A 76 -4.00 6.10 -0.93
CA GLU A 76 -5.12 5.31 -0.40
C GLU A 76 -5.00 3.84 -0.79
N LYS A 77 -4.83 3.55 -2.09
CA LYS A 77 -4.71 2.18 -2.59
C LYS A 77 -3.42 1.51 -2.12
N PHE A 78 -2.34 2.26 -1.98
CA PHE A 78 -1.08 1.75 -1.46
C PHE A 78 -1.22 1.35 0.00
N ALA A 79 -1.97 2.10 0.81
CA ALA A 79 -2.32 1.68 2.17
C ALA A 79 -3.15 0.38 2.19
N GLU A 80 -4.05 0.17 1.24
CA GLU A 80 -4.77 -1.11 1.07
C GLU A 80 -3.79 -2.26 0.75
N LEU A 81 -2.80 -2.02 -0.11
CA LEU A 81 -1.77 -2.99 -0.44
C LEU A 81 -0.92 -3.36 0.79
N LEU A 82 -0.48 -2.38 1.56
CA LEU A 82 0.25 -2.61 2.81
C LEU A 82 -0.59 -3.36 3.85
N PHE A 83 -1.90 -3.13 3.88
CA PHE A 83 -2.80 -3.87 4.76
C PHE A 83 -2.88 -5.35 4.36
N ASP A 84 -2.95 -5.64 3.07
CA ASP A 84 -2.89 -7.03 2.59
C ASP A 84 -1.56 -7.72 2.95
N PHE A 85 -0.44 -6.97 2.95
CA PHE A 85 0.85 -7.50 3.42
C PHE A 85 0.81 -7.80 4.91
N ALA A 86 0.23 -6.92 5.72
CA ALA A 86 0.10 -7.13 7.16
C ALA A 86 -0.80 -8.34 7.46
N ALA A 87 -1.87 -8.52 6.69
CA ALA A 87 -2.75 -9.68 6.83
C ALA A 87 -2.09 -10.99 6.40
N ALA A 88 -1.17 -10.96 5.44
CA ALA A 88 -0.45 -12.13 4.95
C ALA A 88 0.79 -12.49 5.79
N SER A 89 1.32 -11.58 6.61
CA SER A 89 2.53 -11.81 7.39
C SER A 89 2.26 -12.54 8.69
N GLU A 90 3.01 -13.61 8.95
CA GLU A 90 3.02 -14.30 10.25
C GLU A 90 3.95 -13.61 11.27
N GLU A 91 4.87 -12.76 10.81
CA GLU A 91 5.84 -12.07 11.66
C GLU A 91 5.19 -10.84 12.33
N ARG A 92 5.02 -10.89 13.65
CA ARG A 92 4.45 -9.77 14.42
C ARG A 92 5.22 -8.46 14.24
N GLY A 93 6.56 -8.52 14.18
CA GLY A 93 7.41 -7.35 13.98
C GLY A 93 7.18 -6.68 12.62
N GLU A 94 6.98 -7.47 11.56
CA GLU A 94 6.60 -6.97 10.25
C GLU A 94 5.17 -6.40 10.27
N ARG A 95 4.19 -7.10 10.84
CA ARG A 95 2.81 -6.62 10.95
C ARG A 95 2.72 -5.26 11.64
N LEU A 96 3.47 -5.06 12.72
CA LEU A 96 3.51 -3.77 13.43
C LEU A 96 4.16 -2.66 12.59
N ARG A 97 5.24 -2.97 11.85
CA ARG A 97 5.88 -2.01 10.94
C ARG A 97 4.93 -1.58 9.81
N LEU A 98 4.24 -2.54 9.19
CA LEU A 98 3.25 -2.27 8.15
C LEU A 98 2.06 -1.48 8.69
N ALA A 99 1.54 -1.84 9.88
CA ALA A 99 0.47 -1.09 10.55
C ALA A 99 0.87 0.37 10.83
N ALA A 100 2.11 0.60 11.27
CA ALA A 100 2.64 1.94 11.49
C ALA A 100 2.74 2.74 10.18
N ALA A 101 3.21 2.11 9.10
CA ALA A 101 3.26 2.75 7.77
C ALA A 101 1.86 3.11 7.25
N ILE A 102 0.87 2.24 7.41
CA ILE A 102 -0.52 2.52 7.03
C ILE A 102 -1.09 3.69 7.87
N GLY A 103 -0.83 3.69 9.18
CA GLY A 103 -1.22 4.80 10.06
C GLY A 103 -0.59 6.13 9.64
N ALA A 104 0.68 6.12 9.22
CA ALA A 104 1.37 7.31 8.71
C ALA A 104 0.74 7.82 7.40
N LEU A 105 0.44 6.92 6.45
CA LEU A 105 -0.23 7.27 5.19
C LEU A 105 -1.60 7.93 5.42
N TYR A 106 -2.43 7.34 6.27
CA TYR A 106 -3.75 7.91 6.57
C TYR A 106 -3.65 9.22 7.36
N SER A 107 -2.70 9.35 8.28
CA SER A 107 -2.46 10.62 8.98
C SER A 107 -2.06 11.74 8.01
N TYR A 108 -1.15 11.45 7.08
CA TYR A 108 -0.76 12.39 6.02
C TYR A 108 -1.95 12.82 5.14
N LEU A 109 -2.78 11.85 4.74
CA LEU A 109 -3.97 12.12 3.92
C LEU A 109 -5.03 12.93 4.69
N ASP A 110 -5.22 12.64 5.98
CA ASP A 110 -6.13 13.40 6.84
C ASP A 110 -5.65 14.85 7.05
N GLU A 111 -4.36 15.06 7.25
CA GLU A 111 -3.76 16.40 7.35
C GLU A 111 -3.97 17.23 6.08
N LYS A 112 -3.87 16.60 4.90
CA LYS A 112 -4.19 17.21 3.61
C LYS A 112 -5.70 17.36 3.35
N LYS A 113 -6.56 16.81 4.21
CA LYS A 113 -8.01 16.73 4.01
C LYS A 113 -8.39 16.02 2.72
N ALA A 114 -7.62 15.01 2.33
CA ALA A 114 -7.91 14.19 1.18
C ALA A 114 -9.23 13.43 1.38
N PRO A 115 -9.98 13.12 0.30
CA PRO A 115 -11.17 12.29 0.39
C PRO A 115 -10.84 10.91 0.96
N ALA A 116 -11.58 10.48 1.98
CA ALA A 116 -11.40 9.17 2.59
C ALA A 116 -12.23 8.09 1.86
N SER A 117 -11.59 6.97 1.54
CA SER A 117 -12.28 5.79 1.01
C SER A 117 -13.09 5.06 2.10
N LEU A 118 -14.12 4.33 1.71
CA LEU A 118 -14.84 3.44 2.63
C LEU A 118 -13.91 2.32 3.17
N ASN A 119 -12.96 1.87 2.34
CA ASN A 119 -11.98 0.85 2.72
C ASN A 119 -11.09 1.32 3.88
N ARG A 120 -10.67 2.60 3.90
CA ARG A 120 -9.90 3.18 5.01
C ARG A 120 -10.56 2.92 6.36
N TYR A 121 -11.88 3.12 6.46
CA TYR A 121 -12.60 2.88 7.72
C TYR A 121 -12.48 1.42 8.18
N TYR A 122 -12.62 0.46 7.26
CA TYR A 122 -12.50 -0.96 7.58
C TYR A 122 -11.07 -1.34 7.95
N ILE A 123 -10.08 -0.82 7.22
CA ILE A 123 -8.66 -1.06 7.49
C ILE A 123 -8.29 -0.54 8.88
N LEU A 124 -8.62 0.72 9.20
CA LEU A 124 -8.32 1.30 10.51
C LEU A 124 -8.97 0.50 11.66
N LYS A 125 -10.20 0.03 11.47
CA LYS A 125 -10.89 -0.82 12.44
C LYS A 125 -10.18 -2.16 12.65
N ASP A 126 -9.65 -2.75 11.58
CA ASP A 126 -9.00 -4.07 11.64
C ASP A 126 -7.52 -4.00 12.06
N LEU A 127 -6.82 -2.90 11.77
CA LEU A 127 -5.45 -2.66 12.23
C LEU A 127 -5.31 -2.67 13.75
N ASP A 128 -6.35 -2.23 14.45
CA ASP A 128 -6.43 -2.24 15.92
C ASP A 128 -6.21 -3.66 16.50
N LYS A 129 -6.54 -4.71 15.72
CA LYS A 129 -6.30 -6.12 16.10
C LYS A 129 -4.81 -6.43 16.19
N TYR A 130 -4.00 -5.96 15.23
CA TYR A 130 -2.56 -6.23 15.19
C TYR A 130 -1.79 -5.51 16.30
N ILE A 131 -2.28 -4.34 16.72
CA ILE A 131 -1.67 -3.54 17.79
C ILE A 131 -1.96 -4.14 19.17
N LYS A 132 -3.11 -4.79 19.33
CA LYS A 132 -3.60 -5.33 20.61
C LYS A 132 -3.18 -6.78 20.90
N GLU A 133 -2.50 -7.46 19.99
CA GLU A 133 -2.01 -8.83 20.24
C GLU A 133 -1.00 -8.85 21.41
N PRO A 134 -1.22 -9.67 22.46
CA PRO A 134 -0.34 -9.74 23.63
C PRO A 134 1.07 -10.27 23.26
N GLN A 135 2.07 -9.85 24.06
CA GLN A 135 3.49 -10.19 23.92
C GLN A 135 3.78 -11.67 24.20
#